data_AF-A0A834T154-F1
#
_entry.id   AF-A0A834T154-F1
#
_cell.length_a   1.000
_cell.length_b   1.000
_cell.length_c   1.000
_cell.angle_alpha   90.00
_cell.angle_beta   90.00
_cell.angle_gamma   90.00
#
_symmetry.space_group_name_H-M   'P 1'
#
loop_
_entity.id
_entity.type
_entity.pdbx_description
1 polymer ?
#
loop_
_entity_poly.entity_id
_entity_poly.type
_entity_poly.pdbx_seq_one_letter_code
_entity_poly.pdbx_strand_id
1 'polypeptide(L)'
;MSTQVFILCDKLQDANLILVSFRGTEPFDAYDWSTDFDYSWYEIPKMGKVHMGFLEALGLGNRIDPTTFFNHLQRKNENDSDSDRIEMDRSSDSETALEKDERTAYYTVRGKLKSLLNQHKNAKFVVTGHSLGGALAILFPTVLVLHEEMEIMERLMGVYTYGQPRIGNRQLGSFMEAHLEHPVPKYFRVVYCNDLVPRLPYDDKTFLYKHFGVCLYYNSLYIEQRVEEEPNRNFFGVRNFIPEHLNALWELTRSLVMGYIYGPEYKQGWFGIFARVMGLAIPGISAHCPADYINSIRLGNDSSIQMSSL
;
A
#
# COMPACT_ATOMS: atom_id res chain seq x y z
N MET A 1 -5.59 -1.62 16.47
CA MET A 1 -6.11 -1.74 15.09
C MET A 1 -6.13 -3.22 14.70
N SER A 2 -7.18 -3.71 14.05
CA SER A 2 -7.20 -5.04 13.44
C SER A 2 -6.93 -4.91 11.94
N THR A 3 -5.77 -5.36 11.50
CA THR A 3 -5.43 -5.38 10.07
C THR A 3 -6.25 -6.43 9.34
N GLN A 4 -6.86 -6.03 8.24
CA GLN A 4 -7.68 -6.91 7.41
C GLN A 4 -6.97 -7.21 6.10
N VAL A 5 -6.91 -8.50 5.76
CA VAL A 5 -6.21 -8.99 4.58
C VAL A 5 -7.10 -10.01 3.87
N PHE A 6 -7.13 -9.93 2.54
CA PHE A 6 -7.78 -10.89 1.69
C PHE A 6 -6.73 -11.62 0.85
N ILE A 7 -6.79 -12.96 0.81
CA ILE A 7 -5.92 -13.78 -0.03
C ILE A 7 -6.80 -14.60 -0.99
N LEU A 8 -6.51 -14.51 -2.29
CA LEU A 8 -7.26 -15.19 -3.34
C LEU A 8 -6.33 -15.91 -4.30
N CYS A 9 -6.68 -17.13 -4.66
CA CYS A 9 -6.07 -17.86 -5.77
C CYS A 9 -6.93 -17.70 -7.03
N ASP A 10 -6.32 -17.56 -8.19
CA ASP A 10 -7.05 -17.51 -9.47
C ASP A 10 -7.80 -18.82 -9.78
N LYS A 11 -7.32 -19.95 -9.22
CA LYS A 11 -7.92 -21.28 -9.36
C LYS A 11 -7.86 -22.05 -8.04
N LEU A 12 -8.75 -23.05 -7.90
CA LEU A 12 -8.77 -23.95 -6.74
C LEU A 12 -7.62 -24.96 -6.72
N GLN A 13 -7.16 -25.39 -7.90
CA GLN A 13 -6.05 -26.33 -8.09
C GLN A 13 -5.09 -25.74 -9.12
N ASP A 14 -3.79 -25.98 -8.94
CA ASP A 14 -2.73 -25.48 -9.83
C ASP A 14 -2.88 -23.99 -10.20
N ALA A 15 -3.13 -23.17 -9.18
CA ALA A 15 -3.21 -21.73 -9.31
C ALA A 15 -1.92 -21.17 -9.94
N ASN A 16 -2.08 -20.19 -10.82
CA ASN A 16 -0.96 -19.45 -11.40
C ASN A 16 -0.72 -18.14 -10.65
N LEU A 17 -1.73 -17.62 -9.96
CA LEU A 17 -1.67 -16.34 -9.28
C LEU A 17 -2.32 -16.43 -7.90
N ILE A 18 -1.61 -15.91 -6.90
CA ILE A 18 -2.12 -15.64 -5.56
C ILE A 18 -2.14 -14.12 -5.37
N LEU A 19 -3.30 -13.54 -5.10
CA LEU A 19 -3.44 -12.13 -4.76
C LEU A 19 -3.50 -11.96 -3.24
N VAL A 20 -2.64 -11.11 -2.69
CA VAL A 20 -2.67 -10.68 -1.28
C VAL A 20 -3.07 -9.20 -1.25
N SER A 21 -4.24 -8.89 -0.70
CA SER A 21 -4.78 -7.53 -0.65
C SER A 21 -4.93 -7.06 0.78
N PHE A 22 -4.23 -5.99 1.15
CA PHE A 22 -4.37 -5.33 2.45
C PHE A 22 -5.44 -4.24 2.38
N ARG A 23 -6.35 -4.22 3.35
CA ARG A 23 -7.35 -3.16 3.48
C ARG A 23 -6.72 -1.89 4.08
N GLY A 24 -7.12 -0.73 3.57
CA GLY A 24 -6.85 0.56 4.21
C GLY A 24 -7.80 0.87 5.36
N THR A 25 -7.73 2.11 5.88
CA THR A 25 -8.69 2.60 6.87
C THR A 25 -10.08 2.75 6.27
N GLU A 26 -11.11 2.80 7.11
CA GLU A 26 -12.45 3.10 6.64
C GLU A 26 -12.53 4.52 6.08
N PRO A 27 -13.39 4.81 5.08
CA PRO A 27 -13.43 6.12 4.44
C PRO A 27 -13.67 7.29 5.38
N PHE A 28 -14.38 7.11 6.51
CA PHE A 28 -14.62 8.18 7.49
C PHE A 28 -13.45 8.35 8.47
N ASP A 29 -12.87 7.25 8.96
CA ASP A 29 -11.60 7.27 9.71
C ASP A 29 -10.45 7.81 8.87
N ALA A 30 -10.59 7.79 7.54
CA ALA A 30 -9.55 8.29 6.66
C ALA A 30 -9.42 9.82 6.65
N TYR A 31 -10.45 10.52 7.08
CA TYR A 31 -10.33 11.96 7.28
C TYR A 31 -9.51 12.24 8.55
N ASP A 32 -9.77 11.46 9.61
CA ASP A 32 -9.06 11.52 10.89
C ASP A 32 -7.62 10.97 10.78
N TRP A 33 -7.35 10.02 9.86
CA TRP A 33 -6.01 9.43 9.69
C TRP A 33 -4.95 10.49 9.36
N SER A 34 -5.31 11.52 8.58
CA SER A 34 -4.37 12.55 8.12
C SER A 34 -3.99 13.54 9.22
N THR A 35 -4.82 13.67 10.25
CA THR A 35 -4.60 14.54 11.41
C THR A 35 -3.98 13.79 12.60
N ASP A 36 -4.20 12.48 12.69
CA ASP A 36 -3.68 11.61 13.76
C ASP A 36 -2.32 10.93 13.41
N PHE A 37 -1.76 11.24 12.24
CA PHE A 37 -0.54 10.60 11.76
C PHE A 37 0.69 11.00 12.58
N ASP A 38 1.00 10.19 13.61
CA ASP A 38 2.28 10.24 14.30
C ASP A 38 3.39 9.78 13.35
N TYR A 39 4.16 10.75 12.85
CA TYR A 39 5.29 10.58 11.92
C TYR A 39 6.51 9.89 12.52
N SER A 40 6.37 9.22 13.66
CA SER A 40 7.44 8.48 14.34
C SER A 40 8.00 7.33 13.50
N TRP A 41 9.32 7.20 13.60
CA TRP A 41 10.13 6.24 12.85
C TRP A 41 10.72 5.18 13.77
N TYR A 42 10.78 3.94 13.30
CA TYR A 42 11.66 2.92 13.84
C TYR A 42 12.85 2.71 12.90
N GLU A 43 14.07 2.71 13.45
CA GLU A 43 15.29 2.50 12.67
C GLU A 43 15.72 1.03 12.73
N ILE A 44 15.82 0.42 11.57
CA ILE A 44 16.21 -0.98 11.39
C ILE A 44 17.63 -0.97 10.82
N PRO A 45 18.62 -1.57 11.53
CA PRO A 45 20.02 -1.53 11.11
C PRO A 45 20.19 -1.98 9.66
N LYS A 46 20.98 -1.22 8.88
CA LYS A 46 21.25 -1.40 7.45
C LYS A 46 20.06 -1.21 6.50
N MET A 47 18.82 -1.38 6.96
CA MET A 47 17.61 -1.22 6.15
C MET A 47 17.13 0.24 6.11
N GLY A 48 17.30 1.00 7.20
CA GLY A 48 16.86 2.40 7.28
C GLY A 48 15.66 2.59 8.22
N LYS A 49 14.89 3.66 7.99
CA LYS A 49 13.78 4.06 8.87
C LYS A 49 12.44 3.69 8.25
N VAL A 50 11.54 3.14 9.06
CA VAL A 50 10.19 2.71 8.68
C VAL A 50 9.15 3.31 9.63
N HIS A 51 8.00 3.73 9.10
CA HIS A 51 6.92 4.32 9.89
C HIS A 51 6.42 3.36 10.98
N MET A 52 6.45 3.76 12.25
CA MET A 52 6.07 2.88 13.37
C MET A 52 4.63 2.38 13.28
N GLY A 53 3.70 3.26 12.93
CA GLY A 53 2.29 2.89 12.79
C GLY A 53 2.02 1.78 11.76
N PHE A 54 2.84 1.68 10.70
CA PHE A 54 2.68 0.61 9.72
C PHE A 54 3.25 -0.72 10.22
N LEU A 55 4.35 -0.68 10.98
CA LEU A 55 4.88 -1.87 11.67
C LEU A 55 3.87 -2.40 12.69
N GLU A 56 3.26 -1.52 13.49
CA GLU A 56 2.21 -1.88 14.44
C GLU A 56 0.98 -2.47 13.76
N ALA A 57 0.57 -1.90 12.62
CA ALA A 57 -0.54 -2.44 11.84
C ALA A 57 -0.25 -3.85 11.31
N LEU A 58 0.98 -4.17 10.89
CA LEU A 58 1.35 -5.56 10.57
C LEU A 58 1.54 -6.45 11.81
N GLY A 59 1.44 -5.89 13.01
CA GLY A 59 1.67 -6.58 14.27
C GLY A 59 3.14 -6.93 14.48
N LEU A 60 4.06 -6.06 14.06
CA LEU A 60 5.50 -6.25 14.20
C LEU A 60 6.09 -5.48 15.39
N GLY A 61 5.26 -5.17 16.38
CA GLY A 61 5.65 -4.46 17.61
C GLY A 61 4.62 -3.40 18.03
N ASN A 62 4.96 -2.66 19.09
CA ASN A 62 4.15 -1.62 19.70
C ASN A 62 5.04 -0.48 20.21
N ARG A 63 4.68 0.79 19.92
CA ARG A 63 5.41 1.98 20.38
C ARG A 63 5.44 2.16 21.90
N ILE A 64 4.48 1.60 22.63
CA ILE A 64 4.46 1.61 24.10
C ILE A 64 5.63 0.80 24.66
N ASP A 65 6.01 -0.29 23.99
CA ASP A 65 7.17 -1.11 24.33
C ASP A 65 8.04 -1.34 23.07
N PRO A 66 8.95 -0.42 22.75
CA PRO A 66 9.76 -0.49 21.54
C PRO A 66 10.66 -1.72 21.43
N THR A 67 10.88 -2.45 22.54
CA THR A 67 11.64 -3.70 22.52
C THR A 67 10.93 -4.78 21.71
N THR A 68 9.60 -4.71 21.60
CA THR A 68 8.80 -5.63 20.78
C THR A 68 9.16 -5.54 19.29
N PHE A 69 9.46 -4.34 18.76
CA PHE A 69 9.94 -4.20 17.38
C PHE A 69 11.25 -4.94 17.16
N PHE A 70 12.17 -4.85 18.12
CA PHE A 70 13.45 -5.57 18.04
C PHE A 70 13.22 -7.10 17.99
N ASN A 71 12.34 -7.61 18.85
CA ASN A 71 12.01 -9.03 18.90
C ASN A 71 11.42 -9.56 17.61
N HIS A 72 10.56 -8.78 16.93
CA HIS A 72 9.97 -9.20 15.67
C HIS A 72 10.91 -9.05 14.47
N LEU A 73 11.67 -7.95 14.41
CA LEU A 73 12.40 -7.54 13.21
C LEU A 73 13.85 -8.03 13.16
N GLN A 74 14.44 -8.42 14.30
CA GLN A 74 15.82 -8.90 14.38
C GLN A 74 15.95 -10.37 14.78
N ARG A 75 14.84 -11.04 15.11
CA ARG A 75 14.85 -12.47 15.41
C ARG A 75 15.12 -13.25 14.12
N LYS A 76 16.36 -13.71 13.96
CA LYS A 76 16.71 -14.70 12.95
C LYS A 76 15.86 -15.96 13.17
N ASN A 77 15.41 -16.57 12.08
CA ASN A 77 14.67 -17.84 12.05
C ASN A 77 15.51 -18.99 12.65
N GLU A 78 15.70 -19.05 13.97
CA GLU A 78 16.40 -20.17 14.62
C GLU A 78 15.48 -21.39 14.86
N ASN A 79 14.15 -21.27 14.71
CA ASN A 79 13.21 -22.33 15.14
C ASN A 79 12.18 -22.82 14.08
N ASP A 80 12.25 -22.43 12.81
CA ASP A 80 11.21 -22.82 11.82
C ASP A 80 11.38 -24.26 11.25
N SER A 81 12.24 -25.09 11.87
CA SER A 81 12.50 -26.47 11.43
C SER A 81 11.68 -27.55 12.15
N ASP A 82 10.78 -27.20 13.09
CA ASP A 82 10.08 -28.19 13.93
C ASP A 82 8.54 -28.11 13.89
N SER A 83 7.94 -27.29 13.02
CA SER A 83 6.49 -27.06 13.01
C SER A 83 5.65 -28.12 12.28
N ASP A 84 6.23 -29.21 11.79
CA ASP A 84 5.50 -30.27 11.06
C ASP A 84 4.87 -31.34 11.97
N ARG A 85 4.76 -31.10 13.29
CA ARG A 85 4.07 -32.02 14.21
C ARG A 85 3.22 -31.30 15.24
N ILE A 86 1.99 -30.95 14.87
CA ILE A 86 0.93 -30.74 15.87
C ILE A 86 -0.27 -31.59 15.45
N GLU A 87 -0.24 -32.85 15.88
CA GLU A 87 -1.45 -33.62 16.13
C GLU A 87 -2.09 -33.18 17.44
N MET A 88 -3.41 -33.33 17.49
CA MET A 88 -4.33 -32.99 18.58
C MET A 88 -3.84 -33.41 19.97
N ASP A 89 -3.75 -32.46 20.91
CA ASP A 89 -4.42 -32.64 22.20
C ASP A 89 -4.76 -31.32 22.91
N ARG A 90 -5.84 -31.36 23.69
CA ARG A 90 -6.54 -30.24 24.31
C ARG A 90 -5.91 -29.75 25.61
N SER A 91 -6.25 -28.50 25.93
CA SER A 91 -6.37 -27.88 27.27
C SER A 91 -5.10 -27.45 28.01
N SER A 92 -4.85 -26.13 28.05
CA SER A 92 -4.53 -25.39 29.28
C SER A 92 -4.51 -23.87 29.01
N ASP A 93 -5.22 -23.13 29.86
CA ASP A 93 -5.36 -21.66 29.85
C ASP A 93 -4.07 -20.96 30.32
N SER A 94 -3.02 -20.99 29.49
CA SER A 94 -1.93 -20.02 29.60
C SER A 94 -1.27 -19.80 28.24
N GLU A 95 -1.88 -18.93 27.42
CA GLU A 95 -1.24 -18.48 26.17
C GLU A 95 0.11 -17.83 26.51
N THR A 96 1.19 -18.44 26.06
CA THR A 96 2.53 -17.91 26.25
C THR A 96 2.76 -16.71 25.32
N ALA A 97 3.63 -15.77 25.70
CA ALA A 97 3.95 -14.61 24.85
C ALA A 97 4.44 -15.01 23.44
N LEU A 98 5.04 -16.20 23.32
CA LEU A 98 5.49 -16.81 22.07
C LEU A 98 4.32 -17.23 21.15
N GLU A 99 3.24 -17.80 21.68
CA GLU A 99 2.04 -18.14 20.88
C GLU A 99 1.27 -16.91 20.42
N LYS A 100 1.36 -15.82 21.19
CA LYS A 100 0.77 -14.52 20.81
C LYS A 100 1.56 -13.85 19.68
N ASP A 101 2.88 -14.06 19.65
CA ASP A 101 3.81 -13.57 18.64
C ASP A 101 3.52 -14.18 17.26
N GLU A 102 3.18 -15.48 17.19
CA GLU A 102 2.88 -16.19 15.93
C GLU A 102 1.51 -15.83 15.32
N ARG A 103 0.64 -15.14 16.06
CA ARG A 103 -0.71 -14.76 15.62
C ARG A 103 -0.81 -13.34 15.05
N THR A 104 0.30 -12.66 14.80
CA THR A 104 0.27 -11.31 14.21
C THR A 104 -0.17 -11.35 12.75
N ALA A 105 -0.58 -10.20 12.22
CA ALA A 105 -1.03 -10.11 10.83
C ALA A 105 0.08 -10.53 9.86
N TYR A 106 1.33 -10.11 10.11
CA TYR A 106 2.47 -10.50 9.29
C TYR A 106 2.68 -12.02 9.26
N TYR A 107 2.84 -12.68 10.41
CA TYR A 107 3.14 -14.12 10.43
C TYR A 107 1.98 -14.96 9.90
N THR A 108 0.73 -14.55 10.17
CA THR A 108 -0.47 -15.20 9.62
C THR A 108 -0.48 -15.15 8.09
N VAL A 109 -0.23 -13.96 7.51
CA VAL A 109 -0.20 -13.79 6.05
C VAL A 109 0.99 -14.52 5.43
N ARG A 110 2.19 -14.42 6.03
CA ARG A 110 3.39 -15.14 5.60
C ARG A 110 3.14 -16.65 5.58
N GLY A 111 2.65 -17.21 6.69
CA GLY A 111 2.36 -18.65 6.81
C GLY A 111 1.31 -19.11 5.81
N LYS A 112 0.21 -18.37 5.64
CA LYS A 112 -0.83 -18.71 4.66
C LYS A 112 -0.31 -18.62 3.22
N LEU A 113 0.47 -17.60 2.88
CA LEU A 113 1.09 -17.45 1.57
C LEU A 113 2.08 -18.60 1.30
N LYS A 114 2.96 -18.93 2.25
CA LYS A 114 3.91 -20.05 2.15
C LYS A 114 3.17 -21.38 1.89
N SER A 115 2.09 -21.64 2.63
CA SER A 115 1.23 -22.82 2.43
C SER A 115 0.62 -22.86 1.01
N LEU A 116 0.05 -21.76 0.53
CA LEU A 116 -0.55 -21.70 -0.81
C LEU A 116 0.48 -21.83 -1.93
N LEU A 117 1.66 -21.21 -1.77
CA LEU A 117 2.78 -21.35 -2.70
C LEU A 117 3.27 -22.81 -2.74
N ASN A 118 3.29 -23.50 -1.60
CA ASN A 118 3.63 -24.92 -1.53
C ASN A 118 2.59 -25.81 -2.19
N GLN A 119 1.30 -25.50 -2.03
CA GLN A 119 0.20 -26.21 -2.67
C GLN A 119 0.19 -26.01 -4.20
N HIS A 120 0.46 -24.79 -4.66
CA HIS A 120 0.42 -24.41 -6.07
C HIS A 120 1.82 -24.11 -6.56
N LYS A 121 2.63 -25.12 -6.89
CA LYS A 121 4.08 -24.96 -7.16
C LYS A 121 4.43 -23.95 -8.26
N ASN A 122 3.54 -23.74 -9.23
CA ASN A 122 3.75 -22.80 -10.34
C ASN A 122 3.21 -21.38 -10.10
N ALA A 123 2.46 -21.16 -9.00
CA ALA A 123 1.89 -19.86 -8.71
C ALA A 123 2.96 -18.77 -8.57
N LYS A 124 2.62 -17.54 -8.87
CA LYS A 124 3.33 -16.38 -8.35
C LYS A 124 2.35 -15.56 -7.53
N PHE A 125 2.84 -14.60 -6.77
CA PHE A 125 1.94 -13.77 -5.99
C PHE A 125 2.08 -12.29 -6.31
N VAL A 126 0.97 -11.58 -6.16
CA VAL A 126 0.89 -10.13 -6.24
C VAL A 126 0.42 -9.60 -4.90
N VAL A 127 1.03 -8.53 -4.42
CA VAL A 127 0.58 -7.81 -3.23
C VAL A 127 -0.04 -6.49 -3.65
N THR A 128 -1.18 -6.15 -3.06
CA THR A 128 -1.90 -4.93 -3.40
C THR A 128 -2.55 -4.28 -2.18
N GLY A 129 -2.87 -3.00 -2.33
CA GLY A 129 -3.64 -2.26 -1.33
C GLY A 129 -3.88 -0.82 -1.73
N HIS A 130 -4.95 -0.25 -1.20
CA HIS A 130 -5.30 1.16 -1.34
C HIS A 130 -5.04 1.90 -0.03
N SER A 131 -4.60 3.17 -0.08
CA SER A 131 -4.38 4.00 1.11
C SER A 131 -3.36 3.38 2.07
N LEU A 132 -3.66 3.33 3.38
CA LEU A 132 -2.94 2.57 4.40
C LEU A 132 -2.65 1.12 3.94
N GLY A 133 -3.59 0.47 3.26
CA GLY A 133 -3.41 -0.87 2.72
C GLY A 133 -2.27 -0.92 1.69
N GLY A 134 -2.06 0.14 0.92
CA GLY A 134 -0.92 0.28 0.02
C GLY A 134 0.43 0.35 0.76
N ALA A 135 0.47 1.03 1.91
CA ALA A 135 1.65 1.02 2.77
C ALA A 135 1.96 -0.38 3.31
N LEU A 136 0.94 -1.10 3.77
CA LEU A 136 1.07 -2.48 4.23
C LEU A 136 1.49 -3.44 3.10
N ALA A 137 0.99 -3.20 1.87
CA ALA A 137 1.28 -4.02 0.71
C ALA A 137 2.76 -4.01 0.29
N ILE A 138 3.47 -2.89 0.44
CA ILE A 138 4.93 -2.85 0.21
C ILE A 138 5.72 -3.23 1.47
N LEU A 139 5.17 -2.97 2.67
CA LEU A 139 5.86 -3.29 3.91
C LEU A 139 5.92 -4.81 4.11
N PHE A 140 4.89 -5.55 3.71
CA PHE A 140 4.87 -7.01 3.77
C PHE A 140 6.08 -7.67 3.08
N PRO A 141 6.34 -7.46 1.76
CA PRO A 141 7.54 -8.01 1.11
C PRO A 141 8.84 -7.40 1.64
N THR A 142 8.83 -6.16 2.16
CA THR A 142 10.01 -5.60 2.84
C THR A 142 10.41 -6.44 4.05
N VAL A 143 9.44 -6.86 4.86
CA VAL A 143 9.68 -7.69 6.04
C VAL A 143 10.00 -9.15 5.65
N LEU A 144 9.45 -9.66 4.54
CA LEU A 144 9.89 -10.95 3.98
C LEU A 144 11.40 -10.93 3.65
N VAL A 145 11.88 -9.86 3.01
CA VAL A 145 13.33 -9.69 2.74
C VAL A 145 14.12 -9.61 4.04
N LEU A 146 13.64 -8.82 5.01
CA LEU A 146 14.29 -8.69 6.32
C LEU A 146 14.39 -10.02 7.08
N HIS A 147 13.37 -10.88 6.96
CA HIS A 147 13.33 -12.21 7.58
C HIS A 147 14.00 -13.29 6.71
N GLU A 148 14.70 -12.90 5.64
CA GLU A 148 15.41 -13.80 4.73
C GLU A 148 14.49 -14.85 4.04
N GLU A 149 13.20 -14.53 3.85
CA GLU A 149 12.19 -15.39 3.19
C GLU A 149 12.34 -15.36 1.65
N MET A 150 13.55 -15.64 1.17
CA MET A 150 13.92 -15.45 -0.23
C MET A 150 13.18 -16.40 -1.18
N GLU A 151 12.88 -17.63 -0.74
CA GLU A 151 12.06 -18.59 -1.52
C GLU A 151 10.66 -18.06 -1.82
N ILE A 152 10.06 -17.32 -0.87
CA ILE A 152 8.79 -16.64 -1.11
C ILE A 152 9.05 -15.48 -2.07
N MET A 153 10.02 -14.61 -1.77
CA MET A 153 10.31 -13.42 -2.58
C MET A 153 10.64 -13.70 -4.06
N GLU A 154 11.26 -14.83 -4.37
CA GLU A 154 11.52 -15.26 -5.75
C GLU A 154 10.23 -15.43 -6.58
N ARG A 155 9.11 -15.73 -5.90
CA ARG A 155 7.79 -15.90 -6.52
C ARG A 155 6.94 -14.63 -6.49
N LEU A 156 7.50 -13.49 -6.06
CA LEU A 156 6.84 -12.19 -6.15
C LEU A 156 6.77 -11.76 -7.63
N MET A 157 5.54 -11.69 -8.14
CA MET A 157 5.25 -11.15 -9.47
C MET A 157 5.22 -9.62 -9.47
N GLY A 158 4.62 -9.01 -8.44
CA GLY A 158 4.55 -7.57 -8.34
C GLY A 158 3.85 -7.05 -7.09
N VAL A 159 4.05 -5.78 -6.81
CA VAL A 159 3.42 -4.98 -5.76
C VAL A 159 2.76 -3.78 -6.44
N TYR A 160 1.44 -3.69 -6.34
CA TYR A 160 0.67 -2.60 -6.93
C TYR A 160 -0.06 -1.86 -5.82
N THR A 161 0.25 -0.58 -5.64
CA THR A 161 -0.35 0.22 -4.57
C THR A 161 -1.11 1.39 -5.15
N TYR A 162 -2.16 1.82 -4.46
CA TYR A 162 -3.06 2.86 -4.94
C TYR A 162 -3.23 3.91 -3.85
N GLY A 163 -2.85 5.16 -4.10
CA GLY A 163 -2.97 6.22 -3.10
C GLY A 163 -2.14 5.96 -1.84
N GLN A 164 -1.00 5.29 -1.99
CA GLN A 164 -0.16 4.88 -0.87
C GLN A 164 0.61 6.06 -0.26
N PRO A 165 0.61 6.22 1.09
CA PRO A 165 1.48 7.17 1.78
C PRO A 165 2.95 6.71 1.82
N ARG A 166 3.88 7.63 2.06
CA ARG A 166 5.30 7.31 2.24
C ARG A 166 5.50 6.43 3.47
N ILE A 167 6.32 5.39 3.35
CA ILE A 167 6.51 4.38 4.42
C ILE A 167 7.88 4.42 5.09
N GLY A 168 8.82 5.14 4.48
CA GLY A 168 10.26 4.89 4.63
C GLY A 168 11.12 6.09 4.33
N ASN A 169 12.34 6.10 4.86
CA ASN A 169 13.34 7.06 4.41
C ASN A 169 14.01 6.57 3.11
N ARG A 170 14.92 7.38 2.56
CA ARG A 170 15.66 7.04 1.33
C ARG A 170 16.44 5.72 1.44
N GLN A 171 16.99 5.43 2.62
CA GLN A 171 17.75 4.21 2.85
C GLN A 171 16.87 2.96 2.71
N LEU A 172 15.62 3.01 3.16
CA LEU A 172 14.64 1.94 2.93
C LEU A 172 14.40 1.72 1.43
N GLY A 173 14.25 2.82 0.68
CA GLY A 173 14.11 2.75 -0.77
C GLY A 173 15.28 2.02 -1.43
N SER A 174 16.51 2.47 -1.14
CA SER A 174 17.72 1.83 -1.68
C SER A 174 17.91 0.38 -1.24
N PHE A 175 17.47 0.02 -0.04
CA PHE A 175 17.45 -1.37 0.41
C PHE A 175 16.51 -2.23 -0.45
N MET A 176 15.31 -1.75 -0.73
CA MET A 176 14.31 -2.50 -1.49
C MET A 176 14.52 -2.51 -3.00
N GLU A 177 15.18 -1.48 -3.57
CA GLU A 177 15.52 -1.41 -5.00
C GLU A 177 16.25 -2.68 -5.46
N ALA A 178 17.20 -3.17 -4.65
CA ALA A 178 17.95 -4.39 -4.93
C ALA A 178 17.08 -5.66 -5.10
N HIS A 179 15.87 -5.68 -4.52
CA HIS A 179 14.96 -6.82 -4.53
C HIS A 179 13.78 -6.66 -5.50
N LEU A 180 13.50 -5.43 -5.96
CA LEU A 180 12.30 -5.09 -6.72
C LEU A 180 12.57 -4.57 -8.14
N GLU A 181 13.78 -4.14 -8.48
CA GLU A 181 14.07 -3.56 -9.80
C GLU A 181 14.51 -4.59 -10.85
N HIS A 182 15.10 -5.71 -10.43
CA HIS A 182 15.68 -6.69 -11.35
C HIS A 182 14.92 -8.04 -11.36
N PRO A 183 14.83 -8.71 -12.53
CA PRO A 183 15.24 -8.26 -13.88
C PRO A 183 14.29 -7.22 -14.50
N VAL A 184 13.09 -7.07 -13.94
CA VAL A 184 12.10 -6.06 -14.32
C VAL A 184 11.52 -5.44 -13.05
N PRO A 185 11.09 -4.16 -13.08
CA PRO A 185 10.44 -3.54 -11.94
C PRO A 185 9.21 -4.33 -11.49
N LYS A 186 9.15 -4.61 -10.18
CA LYS A 186 8.05 -5.33 -9.54
C LYS A 186 7.18 -4.42 -8.71
N TYR A 187 7.54 -3.16 -8.47
CA TYR A 187 6.80 -2.28 -7.57
C TYR A 187 6.33 -1.01 -8.28
N PHE A 188 5.00 -0.86 -8.32
CA PHE A 188 4.29 0.20 -9.00
C PHE A 188 3.35 0.90 -8.04
N ARG A 189 3.57 2.20 -7.85
CA ARG A 189 2.69 3.09 -7.10
C ARG A 189 1.79 3.83 -8.06
N VAL A 190 0.49 3.60 -7.98
CA VAL A 190 -0.52 4.31 -8.74
C VAL A 190 -0.95 5.52 -7.92
N VAL A 191 -0.83 6.72 -8.50
CA VAL A 191 -1.20 7.98 -7.86
C VAL A 191 -2.17 8.74 -8.75
N TYR A 192 -3.33 9.07 -8.21
CA TYR A 192 -4.32 9.84 -8.94
C TYR A 192 -4.28 11.33 -8.55
N CYS A 193 -4.03 12.16 -9.53
CA CYS A 193 -4.22 13.61 -9.52
C CYS A 193 -3.67 14.28 -8.24
N ASN A 194 -4.54 14.95 -7.50
CA ASN A 194 -4.22 15.69 -6.29
C ASN A 194 -4.48 14.89 -5.02
N ASP A 195 -4.55 13.55 -5.09
CA ASP A 195 -4.74 12.70 -3.91
C ASP A 195 -3.78 13.08 -2.78
N LEU A 196 -4.33 13.46 -1.63
CA LEU A 196 -3.54 13.93 -0.51
C LEU A 196 -2.63 12.84 0.07
N VAL A 197 -3.01 11.57 -0.03
CA VAL A 197 -2.40 10.49 0.78
C VAL A 197 -0.98 10.15 0.35
N PRO A 198 -0.66 10.01 -0.95
CA PRO A 198 0.72 9.87 -1.39
C PRO A 198 1.63 11.02 -1.00
N ARG A 199 1.08 12.18 -0.67
CA ARG A 199 1.86 13.36 -0.29
C ARG A 199 2.18 13.38 1.21
N LEU A 200 1.71 12.38 1.95
CA LEU A 200 1.94 12.22 3.38
C LEU A 200 2.74 10.93 3.67
N PRO A 201 3.57 10.93 4.72
CA PRO A 201 4.10 12.11 5.41
C PRO A 201 4.85 13.07 4.47
N TYR A 202 4.99 14.34 4.86
CA TYR A 202 5.62 15.33 3.98
C TYR A 202 7.06 14.97 3.63
N ASP A 203 7.40 15.21 2.37
CA ASP A 203 8.79 15.16 1.92
C ASP A 203 9.45 16.51 2.25
N ASP A 204 9.93 16.63 3.48
CA ASP A 204 10.73 17.77 3.91
C ASP A 204 12.00 17.33 4.67
N LYS A 205 12.85 18.31 4.99
CA LYS A 205 14.08 18.08 5.74
C LYS A 205 13.83 17.64 7.18
N THR A 206 12.60 17.75 7.68
CA THR A 206 12.20 17.47 9.06
C THR A 206 11.78 16.01 9.20
N PHE A 207 10.92 15.51 8.31
CA PHE A 207 10.34 14.18 8.40
C PHE A 207 11.08 13.12 7.58
N LEU A 208 11.83 13.52 6.54
CA LEU A 208 12.73 12.66 5.73
C LEU A 208 12.07 11.43 5.07
N TYR A 209 10.73 11.39 5.00
CA TYR A 209 9.98 10.36 4.29
C TYR A 209 10.21 10.49 2.78
N LYS A 210 10.42 9.37 2.10
CA LYS A 210 10.63 9.30 0.65
C LYS A 210 9.81 8.16 0.05
N HIS A 211 9.30 8.39 -1.16
CA HIS A 211 8.85 7.30 -1.99
C HIS A 211 10.04 6.61 -2.67
N PHE A 212 9.79 5.39 -3.12
CA PHE A 212 10.66 4.60 -3.98
C PHE A 212 9.79 3.72 -4.88
N GLY A 213 10.40 3.06 -5.87
CA GLY A 213 9.68 2.31 -6.90
C GLY A 213 9.09 3.21 -7.99
N VAL A 214 8.43 2.57 -8.97
CA VAL A 214 7.89 3.28 -10.14
C VAL A 214 6.59 4.00 -9.79
N CYS A 215 6.48 5.30 -10.07
CA CYS A 215 5.21 6.04 -9.92
C CYS A 215 4.47 6.13 -11.26
N LEU A 216 3.25 5.58 -11.29
CA LEU A 216 2.29 5.72 -12.38
C LEU A 216 1.28 6.80 -11.98
N TYR A 217 1.54 8.02 -12.44
CA TYR A 217 0.71 9.19 -12.14
C TYR A 217 -0.38 9.36 -13.18
N TYR A 218 -1.63 9.56 -12.73
CA TYR A 218 -2.76 9.88 -13.59
C TYR A 218 -3.25 11.30 -13.31
N ASN A 219 -3.39 12.14 -14.33
CA ASN A 219 -3.96 13.48 -14.14
C ASN A 219 -5.50 13.44 -14.05
N SER A 220 -6.17 14.60 -13.89
CA SER A 220 -7.65 14.70 -13.82
C SER A 220 -8.38 14.34 -15.12
N LEU A 221 -7.64 14.05 -16.20
CA LEU A 221 -8.15 13.52 -17.47
C LEU A 221 -7.83 12.02 -17.65
N TYR A 222 -7.31 11.36 -16.61
CA TYR A 222 -6.84 9.97 -16.65
C TYR A 222 -5.72 9.69 -17.65
N ILE A 223 -4.92 10.69 -18.01
CA ILE A 223 -3.72 10.45 -18.83
C ILE A 223 -2.61 9.93 -17.92
N GLU A 224 -2.05 8.78 -18.26
CA GLU A 224 -0.96 8.15 -17.51
C GLU A 224 0.39 8.80 -17.82
N GLN A 225 1.19 9.02 -16.78
CA GLN A 225 2.55 9.51 -16.84
C GLN A 225 3.42 8.68 -15.89
N ARG A 226 4.48 8.08 -16.42
CA ARG A 226 5.50 7.43 -15.60
C ARG A 226 6.47 8.49 -15.08
N VAL A 227 6.53 8.66 -13.76
CA VAL A 227 7.34 9.68 -13.09
C VAL A 227 8.15 9.07 -11.95
N GLU A 228 9.22 9.74 -11.51
CA GLU A 228 9.96 9.33 -10.31
C GLU A 228 9.16 9.60 -9.03
N GLU A 229 8.46 10.74 -8.98
CA GLU A 229 7.63 11.15 -7.86
C GLU A 229 6.41 11.92 -8.39
N GLU A 230 5.28 11.83 -7.68
CA GLU A 230 4.09 12.60 -8.02
C GLU A 230 4.31 14.13 -8.01
N PRO A 231 3.65 14.88 -8.91
CA PRO A 231 3.67 16.34 -8.90
C PRO A 231 3.14 16.92 -7.59
N ASN A 232 3.62 18.12 -7.21
CA ASN A 232 3.18 18.82 -5.98
C ASN A 232 3.33 17.95 -4.72
N ARG A 233 4.56 17.51 -4.44
CA ARG A 233 4.90 16.59 -3.33
C ARG A 233 4.36 17.02 -1.96
N ASN A 234 4.29 18.33 -1.73
CA ASN A 234 3.71 18.95 -0.53
C ASN A 234 2.68 20.01 -0.96
N PHE A 235 1.41 19.64 -0.86
CA PHE A 235 0.24 20.35 -1.43
C PHE A 235 -0.09 21.70 -0.76
N PHE A 236 0.24 21.87 0.52
CA PHE A 236 -0.24 22.98 1.37
C PHE A 236 0.47 24.33 1.17
N GLY A 237 0.97 24.60 -0.04
CA GLY A 237 1.59 25.88 -0.38
C GLY A 237 0.59 26.88 -0.97
N VAL A 238 0.73 28.17 -0.63
CA VAL A 238 -0.11 29.28 -1.17
C VAL A 238 -0.16 29.29 -2.70
N ARG A 239 0.92 28.86 -3.36
CA ARG A 239 1.03 28.81 -4.83
C ARG A 239 0.04 27.86 -5.49
N ASN A 240 -0.31 26.75 -4.82
CA ASN A 240 -1.15 25.72 -5.42
C ASN A 240 -2.62 25.81 -5.00
N PHE A 241 -2.93 26.63 -3.99
CA PHE A 241 -4.27 26.79 -3.44
C PHE A 241 -5.35 27.03 -4.51
N ILE A 242 -5.18 28.02 -5.40
CA ILE A 242 -6.17 28.33 -6.44
C ILE A 242 -6.28 27.19 -7.48
N PRO A 243 -5.19 26.72 -8.11
CA PRO A 243 -5.24 25.58 -9.03
C PRO A 243 -5.94 24.34 -8.47
N GLU A 244 -5.71 24.05 -7.20
CA GLU A 244 -6.26 22.86 -6.53
C GLU A 244 -7.77 22.95 -6.33
N HIS A 245 -8.29 24.11 -5.93
CA HIS A 245 -9.72 24.35 -5.80
C HIS A 245 -10.42 24.34 -7.17
N LEU A 246 -9.79 24.89 -8.21
CA LEU A 246 -10.30 24.79 -9.58
C LEU A 246 -10.35 23.33 -10.04
N ASN A 247 -9.32 22.54 -9.73
CA ASN A 247 -9.34 21.11 -10.02
C ASN A 247 -10.42 20.38 -9.21
N ALA A 248 -10.63 20.72 -7.93
CA ALA A 248 -11.71 20.12 -7.13
C ALA A 248 -13.11 20.42 -7.72
N LEU A 249 -13.34 21.65 -8.20
CA LEU A 249 -14.57 22.02 -8.88
C LEU A 249 -14.75 21.26 -10.21
N TRP A 250 -13.66 21.13 -10.97
CA TRP A 250 -13.64 20.33 -12.20
C TRP A 250 -13.98 18.87 -11.91
N GLU A 251 -13.34 18.27 -10.91
CA GLU A 251 -13.55 16.88 -10.47
C GLU A 251 -15.00 16.63 -10.05
N LEU A 252 -15.61 17.55 -9.30
CA LEU A 252 -17.03 17.47 -8.95
C LEU A 252 -17.91 17.50 -10.22
N THR A 253 -17.69 18.49 -11.09
CA THR A 253 -18.46 18.64 -12.34
C THR A 253 -18.33 17.42 -13.23
N ARG A 254 -17.09 16.94 -13.44
CA ARG A 254 -16.77 15.77 -14.25
C ARG A 254 -17.48 14.53 -13.72
N SER A 255 -17.50 14.32 -12.40
CA SER A 255 -18.15 13.15 -11.78
C SER A 255 -19.66 13.08 -12.05
N LEU A 256 -20.34 14.22 -12.20
CA LEU A 256 -21.77 14.28 -12.50
C LEU A 256 -22.07 13.91 -13.96
N VAL A 257 -21.11 14.10 -14.87
CA VAL A 257 -21.26 13.81 -16.30
C VAL A 257 -20.65 12.46 -16.72
N MET A 258 -19.80 11.83 -15.90
CA MET A 258 -19.11 10.57 -16.23
C MET A 258 -20.06 9.46 -16.69
N GLY A 259 -21.20 9.30 -16.02
CA GLY A 259 -22.19 8.27 -16.36
C GLY A 259 -22.82 8.45 -17.76
N TYR A 260 -22.86 9.69 -18.25
CA TYR A 260 -23.38 10.01 -19.59
C TYR A 260 -22.30 9.87 -20.67
N ILE A 261 -21.04 10.16 -20.33
CA ILE A 261 -19.91 10.14 -21.28
C ILE A 261 -19.39 8.72 -21.50
N TYR A 262 -19.18 7.96 -20.42
CA TYR A 262 -18.48 6.67 -20.46
C TYR A 262 -19.40 5.47 -20.23
N GLY A 263 -20.64 5.69 -19.79
CA GLY A 263 -21.62 4.63 -19.53
C GLY A 263 -22.06 4.55 -18.06
N PRO A 264 -23.18 3.87 -17.78
CA PRO A 264 -23.81 3.82 -16.46
C PRO A 264 -22.91 3.27 -15.35
N GLU A 265 -21.94 2.41 -15.67
CA GLU A 265 -20.96 1.85 -14.75
C GLU A 265 -19.96 2.87 -14.21
N TYR A 266 -19.84 4.04 -14.85
CA TYR A 266 -19.02 5.16 -14.41
C TYR A 266 -19.82 6.21 -13.62
N LYS A 267 -21.11 5.95 -13.37
CA LYS A 267 -21.95 6.86 -12.59
C LYS A 267 -21.47 6.91 -11.15
N GLN A 268 -21.14 8.11 -10.68
CA GLN A 268 -20.74 8.34 -9.30
C GLN A 268 -21.92 8.06 -8.35
N GLY A 269 -21.68 7.25 -7.31
CA GLY A 269 -22.63 7.05 -6.23
C GLY A 269 -22.73 8.29 -5.32
N TRP A 270 -23.79 8.37 -4.52
CA TRP A 270 -24.03 9.51 -3.63
C TRP A 270 -22.87 9.78 -2.66
N PHE A 271 -22.26 8.73 -2.07
CA PHE A 271 -21.09 8.87 -1.21
C PHE A 271 -19.91 9.56 -1.92
N GLY A 272 -19.66 9.17 -3.17
CA GLY A 272 -18.61 9.76 -3.98
C GLY A 272 -18.89 11.21 -4.38
N ILE A 273 -20.16 11.59 -4.56
CA ILE A 273 -20.57 13.00 -4.76
C ILE A 273 -20.35 13.79 -3.48
N PHE A 274 -20.77 13.25 -2.33
CA PHE A 274 -20.55 13.88 -1.02
C PHE A 274 -19.06 14.13 -0.74
N ALA A 275 -18.20 13.13 -0.96
CA ALA A 275 -16.75 13.28 -0.82
C ALA A 275 -16.18 14.38 -1.73
N ARG A 276 -16.70 14.53 -2.96
CA ARG A 276 -16.30 15.60 -3.89
C ARG A 276 -16.79 16.99 -3.45
N VAL A 277 -17.95 17.08 -2.82
CA VAL A 277 -18.42 18.33 -2.19
C VAL A 277 -17.51 18.73 -1.04
N MET A 278 -17.14 17.78 -0.16
CA MET A 278 -16.15 18.02 0.90
C MET A 278 -14.77 18.41 0.31
N GLY A 279 -14.40 17.80 -0.83
CA GLY A 279 -13.19 18.12 -1.57
C GLY A 279 -13.11 19.56 -2.11
N LEU A 280 -14.22 20.31 -2.14
CA LEU A 280 -14.18 21.74 -2.44
C LEU A 280 -13.59 22.56 -1.28
N ALA A 281 -13.73 22.09 -0.04
CA ALA A 281 -13.15 22.73 1.14
C ALA A 281 -11.72 22.23 1.41
N ILE A 282 -11.47 20.95 1.15
CA ILE A 282 -10.15 20.33 1.30
C ILE A 282 -9.79 19.60 -0.01
N PRO A 283 -9.17 20.30 -0.96
CA PRO A 283 -8.80 19.69 -2.23
C PRO A 283 -7.90 18.47 -2.05
N GLY A 284 -8.08 17.46 -2.90
CA GLY A 284 -7.29 16.22 -2.88
C GLY A 284 -7.90 15.07 -2.08
N ILE A 285 -8.74 15.34 -1.09
CA ILE A 285 -9.46 14.31 -0.35
C ILE A 285 -10.31 13.44 -1.27
N SER A 286 -11.08 14.07 -2.16
CA SER A 286 -11.98 13.33 -3.04
C SER A 286 -11.24 12.49 -4.07
N ALA A 287 -10.03 12.91 -4.45
CA ALA A 287 -9.15 12.16 -5.34
C ALA A 287 -8.64 10.86 -4.71
N HIS A 288 -8.74 10.71 -3.38
CA HIS A 288 -8.42 9.47 -2.70
C HIS A 288 -9.54 8.41 -2.77
N CYS A 289 -10.63 8.67 -3.50
CA CYS A 289 -11.70 7.68 -3.63
C CYS A 289 -11.25 6.49 -4.50
N PRO A 290 -11.55 5.24 -4.11
CA PRO A 290 -11.21 4.05 -4.92
C PRO A 290 -11.76 4.10 -6.35
N ALA A 291 -12.90 4.76 -6.56
CA ALA A 291 -13.49 4.94 -7.88
C ALA A 291 -12.55 5.68 -8.85
N ASP A 292 -11.77 6.65 -8.36
CA ASP A 292 -10.84 7.41 -9.19
C ASP A 292 -9.65 6.55 -9.63
N TYR A 293 -9.16 5.68 -8.74
CA TYR A 293 -8.14 4.69 -9.07
C TYR A 293 -8.63 3.66 -10.09
N ILE A 294 -9.85 3.15 -9.90
CA ILE A 294 -10.48 2.23 -10.86
C ILE A 294 -10.62 2.92 -12.23
N ASN A 295 -11.10 4.16 -12.25
CA ASN A 295 -11.26 4.91 -13.49
C ASN A 295 -9.91 5.24 -14.15
N SER A 296 -8.87 5.51 -13.36
CA SER A 296 -7.50 5.71 -13.86
C SER A 296 -7.00 4.49 -14.63
N ILE A 297 -7.21 3.29 -14.11
CA ILE A 297 -6.80 2.06 -14.81
C ILE A 297 -7.71 1.75 -16.01
N ARG A 298 -9.03 2.00 -15.90
CA ARG A 298 -9.99 1.64 -16.97
C ARG A 298 -10.00 2.62 -18.15
N LEU A 299 -9.80 3.90 -17.88
CA LEU A 299 -9.81 4.98 -18.87
C LEU A 299 -8.39 5.49 -19.20
N GLY A 300 -7.41 4.99 -18.45
CA GLY A 300 -5.99 5.28 -18.61
C GLY A 300 -5.52 5.04 -20.02
N ASN A 301 -5.07 6.11 -20.67
CA ASN A 301 -4.34 6.02 -21.93
C ASN A 301 -2.92 6.53 -21.71
N ASP A 302 -1.95 5.79 -22.24
CA ASP A 302 -0.55 6.20 -22.21
C ASP A 302 -0.37 7.42 -23.11
N SER A 303 0.20 8.51 -22.56
CA SER A 303 0.58 9.71 -23.30
C SER A 303 1.49 9.43 -24.51
N SER A 304 2.23 8.31 -24.51
CA SER A 304 3.03 7.87 -25.65
C SER A 304 2.18 7.55 -26.89
N ILE A 305 0.94 7.10 -26.71
CA ILE A 305 0.01 6.77 -27.79
C ILE A 305 -0.57 8.03 -28.44
N GLN A 306 -0.79 9.10 -27.67
CA GLN A 306 -1.28 10.38 -28.20
C GLN A 306 -0.24 11.18 -28.98
N MET A 307 1.04 11.12 -28.58
CA MET A 307 2.13 11.81 -29.31
C MET A 307 2.61 11.07 -30.56
N SER A 308 2.26 9.79 -30.72
CA SER A 308 2.57 9.02 -31.94
C SER A 308 1.46 9.08 -32.99
N SER A 309 0.31 9.68 -32.67
CA SER A 309 -0.84 9.83 -33.57
C SER A 309 -1.06 11.25 -34.10
N LEU A 310 -0.08 12.16 -33.94
CA LEU A 310 -0.13 13.55 -34.42
C LEU A 310 1.03 13.87 -35.36
#